data_AF-T1ALV5-F1
#
_entry.id   AF-T1ALV5-F1
#
_cell.length_a   1.000
_cell.length_b   1.000
_cell.length_c   1.000
_cell.angle_alpha   90.00
_cell.angle_beta   90.00
_cell.angle_gamma   90.00
#
_symmetry.space_group_name_H-M   'P 1'
#
loop_
_entity.id
_entity.type
_entity.pdbx_description
1 polymer ?
#
loop_
_entity_poly.entity_id
_entity_poly.type
_entity_poly.pdbx_seq_one_letter_code
_entity_poly.pdbx_strand_id
1 'polypeptide(L)'
;MLLASSAAHADTLHRQVQREARMDLPQRGLSMAQVEKRFGAPERKLPVRGGGSRWQPPIHRWVYSGYIVYFEHKIVIHSVADAPVGEHPVR
;
A
#
# COMPACT_ATOMS: atom_id res chain seq x y z
N MET A 1 -17.20 40.28 2.21
CA MET A 1 -17.09 39.23 1.17
C MET A 1 -16.30 38.08 1.79
N LEU A 2 -16.97 36.94 2.01
CA LEU A 2 -16.45 35.78 2.74
C LEU A 2 -15.60 34.91 1.80
N LEU A 3 -14.39 34.52 2.19
CA LEU A 3 -13.62 33.47 1.52
C LEU A 3 -13.15 32.48 2.59
N ALA A 4 -13.98 31.46 2.84
CA ALA A 4 -13.55 30.25 3.52
C ALA A 4 -12.93 29.31 2.48
N SER A 5 -11.65 28.97 2.61
CA SER A 5 -11.01 27.99 1.74
C SER A 5 -9.98 27.16 2.52
N SER A 6 -10.09 25.84 2.34
CA SER A 6 -9.06 24.81 2.54
C SER A 6 -8.89 24.11 3.89
N ALA A 7 -9.98 23.69 4.57
CA ALA A 7 -9.90 22.65 5.61
C ALA A 7 -10.12 21.21 5.08
N ALA A 8 -10.79 21.05 3.93
CA ALA A 8 -11.32 19.75 3.51
C ALA A 8 -10.28 18.68 3.08
N HIS A 9 -9.03 19.07 2.77
CA HIS A 9 -8.01 18.12 2.29
C HIS A 9 -7.19 17.48 3.41
N ALA A 10 -6.96 18.16 4.55
CA ALA A 10 -6.16 17.62 5.65
C ALA A 10 -6.90 16.50 6.41
N ASP A 11 -8.21 16.65 6.63
CA ASP A 11 -9.06 15.65 7.27
C ASP A 11 -9.14 14.32 6.51
N THR A 12 -8.95 14.35 5.18
CA THR A 12 -9.04 13.15 4.35
C THR A 12 -7.80 12.26 4.52
N LEU A 13 -6.61 12.84 4.50
CA LEU A 13 -5.35 12.11 4.73
C LEU A 13 -5.29 11.55 6.15
N HIS A 14 -5.65 12.35 7.16
CA HIS A 14 -5.63 11.90 8.55
C HIS A 14 -6.57 10.71 8.78
N ARG A 15 -7.79 10.74 8.21
CA ARG A 15 -8.74 9.63 8.34
C ARG A 15 -8.26 8.35 7.65
N GLN A 16 -7.54 8.44 6.54
CA GLN A 16 -7.00 7.25 5.87
C GLN A 16 -5.90 6.58 6.70
N VAL A 17 -4.93 7.35 7.20
CA VAL A 17 -3.85 6.82 8.06
C VAL A 17 -4.43 6.16 9.32
N GLN A 18 -5.46 6.76 9.93
CA GLN A 18 -6.13 6.19 11.09
C GLN A 18 -6.89 4.89 10.79
N ARG A 19 -7.41 4.72 9.57
CA ARG A 19 -8.02 3.44 9.13
C ARG A 19 -6.97 2.37 8.92
N GLU A 20 -5.89 2.68 8.23
CA GLU A 20 -4.76 1.76 8.02
C GLU A 20 -4.19 1.26 9.35
N ALA A 21 -4.07 2.15 10.36
CA ALA A 21 -3.59 1.79 11.69
C ALA A 21 -4.52 0.83 12.47
N ARG A 22 -5.80 0.73 12.09
CA ARG A 22 -6.79 -0.15 12.73
C ARG A 22 -6.94 -1.50 12.03
N MET A 23 -6.39 -1.65 10.83
CA MET A 23 -6.41 -2.91 10.09
C MET A 23 -5.18 -3.74 10.43
N ASP A 24 -5.33 -5.07 10.51
CA ASP A 24 -4.19 -5.99 10.63
C ASP A 24 -3.49 -6.10 9.28
N LEU A 25 -2.63 -5.11 8.98
CA LEU A 25 -1.87 -5.02 7.75
C LEU A 25 -0.42 -5.45 7.97
N PRO A 26 0.25 -6.02 6.94
CA PRO A 26 1.67 -6.26 6.99
C PRO A 26 2.44 -4.98 7.35
N GLN A 27 3.16 -5.02 8.46
CA GLN A 27 3.95 -3.87 8.91
C GLN A 27 5.26 -3.75 8.13
N ARG A 28 5.78 -2.52 8.08
CA ARG A 28 7.09 -2.21 7.48
C ARG A 28 8.17 -3.10 8.09
N GLY A 29 9.08 -3.59 7.25
CA GLY A 29 10.22 -4.43 7.67
C GLY A 29 9.97 -5.94 7.59
N LEU A 30 8.72 -6.40 7.42
CA LEU A 30 8.45 -7.82 7.18
C LEU A 30 9.02 -8.27 5.83
N SER A 31 9.52 -9.50 5.76
CA SER A 31 9.90 -10.12 4.49
C SER A 31 8.69 -10.66 3.73
N MET A 32 8.80 -10.77 2.40
CA MET A 32 7.76 -11.42 1.58
C MET A 32 7.31 -12.77 2.14
N ALA A 33 8.25 -13.62 2.57
CA ALA A 33 7.94 -14.92 3.16
C ALA A 33 7.19 -14.82 4.50
N GLN A 34 7.53 -13.82 5.33
CA GLN A 34 6.80 -13.57 6.58
C GLN A 34 5.39 -13.06 6.30
N VAL A 35 5.20 -12.25 5.25
CA VAL A 35 3.88 -11.80 4.81
C VAL A 35 3.06 -12.99 4.31
N GLU A 36 3.59 -13.81 3.39
CA GLU A 36 2.85 -14.99 2.91
C GLU A 36 2.51 -15.96 4.04
N LYS A 37 3.42 -16.16 5.01
CA LYS A 37 3.17 -17.05 6.15
C LYS A 37 2.05 -16.55 7.08
N ARG A 38 1.94 -15.23 7.28
CA ARG A 38 0.97 -14.65 8.24
C ARG A 38 -0.36 -14.29 7.59
N PHE A 39 -0.32 -13.78 6.36
CA PHE A 39 -1.48 -13.23 5.65
C PHE A 39 -1.95 -14.10 4.48
N GLY A 40 -1.21 -15.17 4.17
CA GLY A 40 -1.49 -16.05 3.04
C GLY A 40 -0.92 -15.55 1.72
N ALA A 41 -1.13 -16.33 0.66
CA ALA A 41 -0.73 -15.95 -0.68
C ALA A 41 -1.53 -14.73 -1.17
N PRO A 42 -0.90 -13.78 -1.88
CA PRO A 42 -1.63 -12.66 -2.47
C PRO A 42 -2.53 -13.13 -3.61
N GLU A 43 -3.61 -12.42 -3.85
CA GLU A 43 -4.52 -12.66 -4.99
C GLU A 43 -3.80 -12.42 -6.31
N ARG A 44 -2.93 -11.41 -6.35
CA ARG A 44 -2.17 -11.04 -7.55
C ARG A 44 -0.85 -10.37 -7.21
N LYS A 45 0.18 -10.70 -7.98
CA LYS A 45 1.50 -10.03 -7.95
C LYS A 45 1.58 -9.12 -9.17
N LEU A 46 1.59 -7.79 -8.97
CA LEU A 46 1.66 -6.83 -10.06
C LEU A 46 3.08 -6.76 -10.66
N PRO A 47 3.22 -6.26 -11.91
CA PRO A 47 4.53 -6.06 -12.51
C PRO A 47 5.43 -5.17 -11.64
N VAL A 48 6.67 -5.60 -11.47
CA VAL A 48 7.69 -4.82 -10.75
C VAL A 48 7.88 -3.48 -11.47
N ARG A 49 8.04 -2.41 -10.70
CA ARG A 49 8.37 -1.08 -11.22
C ARG A 49 9.73 -0.65 -10.66
N GLY A 50 10.49 0.13 -11.41
CA GLY A 50 11.89 0.42 -11.06
C GLY A 50 12.80 -0.78 -11.32
N GLY A 51 13.96 -0.81 -10.68
CA GLY A 51 15.01 -1.82 -10.83
C GLY A 51 16.05 -1.51 -11.90
N GLY A 52 15.91 -0.43 -12.67
CA GLY A 52 16.85 -0.05 -13.73
C GLY A 52 18.11 0.68 -13.25
N SER A 53 18.16 1.10 -11.98
CA SER A 53 19.30 1.82 -11.40
C SER A 53 19.25 1.75 -9.88
N ARG A 54 20.39 1.99 -9.21
CA ARG A 54 20.46 2.10 -7.75
C ARG A 54 19.55 3.18 -7.17
N TRP A 55 19.22 4.20 -7.96
CA TRP A 55 18.35 5.31 -7.56
C TRP A 55 16.87 5.02 -7.75
N GLN A 56 16.54 3.90 -8.42
CA GLN A 56 15.18 3.45 -8.68
C GLN A 56 15.11 1.98 -8.27
N PRO A 57 15.08 1.67 -6.97
CA PRO A 57 15.04 0.29 -6.52
C PRO A 57 13.78 -0.42 -7.02
N PRO A 58 13.82 -1.76 -7.20
CA PRO A 58 12.67 -2.52 -7.65
C PRO A 58 11.57 -2.55 -6.59
N ILE A 59 10.37 -2.11 -6.98
CA ILE A 59 9.17 -2.12 -6.15
C ILE A 59 8.22 -3.22 -6.64
N HIS A 60 8.04 -4.22 -5.79
CA HIS A 60 7.05 -5.27 -5.96
C HIS A 60 5.75 -4.85 -5.30
N ARG A 61 4.61 -5.15 -5.93
CA ARG A 61 3.29 -4.84 -5.38
C ARG A 61 2.43 -6.08 -5.39
N TRP A 62 1.95 -6.46 -4.22
CA TRP A 62 1.09 -7.62 -4.04
C TRP A 62 -0.29 -7.15 -3.59
N VAL A 63 -1.31 -7.69 -4.25
CA VAL A 63 -2.71 -7.35 -4.02
C VAL A 63 -3.33 -8.42 -3.13
N TYR A 64 -4.01 -7.98 -2.09
CA TYR A 64 -4.89 -8.77 -1.24
C TYR A 64 -6.31 -8.16 -1.30
N SER A 65 -7.31 -8.90 -0.81
CA SER A 65 -8.67 -8.37 -0.70
C SER A 65 -8.69 -7.14 0.23
N GLY A 66 -8.86 -5.94 -0.35
CA GLY A 66 -9.04 -4.68 0.36
C GLY A 66 -7.75 -3.89 0.64
N TYR A 67 -6.57 -4.40 0.28
CA TYR A 67 -5.30 -3.69 0.48
C TYR A 67 -4.19 -4.16 -0.45
N ILE A 68 -3.17 -3.31 -0.60
CA ILE A 68 -1.96 -3.62 -1.40
C ILE A 68 -0.72 -3.45 -0.53
N VAL A 69 0.18 -4.43 -0.63
CA VAL A 69 1.46 -4.44 0.06
C VAL A 69 2.56 -4.11 -0.94
N TYR A 70 3.34 -3.09 -0.61
CA TYR A 70 4.47 -2.61 -1.37
C TYR A 70 5.76 -3.11 -0.74
N PHE A 71 6.62 -3.71 -1.56
CA PHE A 71 7.92 -4.20 -1.15
C PHE A 71 9.01 -3.51 -1.96
N GLU A 72 10.05 -3.08 -1.28
CA GLU A 72 11.33 -2.80 -1.92
C GLU A 72 12.20 -4.04 -1.79
N HIS A 73 12.70 -4.55 -2.91
CA HIS A 73 13.36 -5.86 -2.98
C HIS A 73 12.47 -6.99 -2.41
N LYS A 74 12.64 -7.36 -1.14
CA LYS A 74 11.87 -8.42 -0.46
C LYS A 74 11.27 -7.97 0.86
N ILE A 75 11.32 -6.68 1.17
CA ILE A 75 10.94 -6.11 2.47
C ILE A 75 9.76 -5.17 2.29
N VAL A 76 8.75 -5.29 3.15
CA VAL A 76 7.60 -4.39 3.18
C VAL A 76 8.08 -2.97 3.47
N ILE A 77 7.73 -2.06 2.57
CA ILE A 77 7.93 -0.62 2.77
C ILE A 77 6.62 0.06 3.14
N HIS A 78 5.47 -0.40 2.64
CA HIS A 78 4.17 0.19 2.96
C HIS A 78 3.01 -0.78 2.64
N SER A 79 1.90 -0.62 3.35
CA SER A 79 0.64 -1.31 3.10
C SER A 79 -0.45 -0.26 3.04
N VAL A 80 -1.23 -0.25 1.96
CA VAL A 80 -2.26 0.75 1.69
C VAL A 80 -3.63 0.07 1.69
N ALA A 81 -4.51 0.50 2.58
CA ALA A 81 -5.92 0.09 2.58
C ALA A 81 -6.69 0.85 1.51
N ASP A 82 -7.75 0.25 0.96
CA ASP A 82 -8.63 0.91 -0.02
C ASP A 82 -7.88 1.50 -1.23
N ALA A 83 -6.84 0.81 -1.71
CA ALA A 83 -6.05 1.23 -2.86
C ALA A 83 -6.95 1.69 -4.04
N PRO A 84 -6.58 2.74 -4.79
CA PRO A 84 -7.45 3.28 -5.83
C PRO A 84 -7.86 2.20 -6.86
N VAL A 85 -9.04 2.34 -7.46
CA VAL A 85 -9.69 1.36 -8.37
C VAL A 85 -8.79 0.85 -9.51
N GLY A 86 -7.74 1.59 -9.89
CA GLY A 86 -6.76 1.14 -10.88
C GLY A 86 -5.77 0.08 -10.38
N GLU A 87 -5.63 -0.09 -9.06
CA GLU A 87 -4.72 -1.06 -8.43
C GLU A 87 -5.48 -2.19 -7.72
N HIS A 88 -6.69 -1.91 -7.23
CA HIS A 88 -7.62 -2.96 -6.83
C HIS A 88 -8.12 -3.74 -8.06
N PRO A 89 -8.15 -5.08 -8.04
CA PRO A 89 -8.79 -5.85 -9.09
C PRO A 89 -10.28 -5.48 -9.12
N VAL A 90 -10.72 -4.85 -10.20
CA VAL A 90 -12.14 -4.81 -10.55
C VAL A 90 -12.60 -6.25 -10.76
N ARG A 91 -13.63 -6.66 -10.00
CA ARG A 91 -14.25 -7.98 -10.09
C ARG A 91 -14.76 -8.29 -11.49
#